data_AF-A0A6N2KYN9-F1
#
_entry.id   AF-A0A6N2KYN9-F1
#
_cell.length_a   1.000
_cell.length_b   1.000
_cell.length_c   1.000
_cell.angle_alpha   90.00
_cell.angle_beta   90.00
_cell.angle_gamma   90.00
#
_symmetry.space_group_name_H-M   'P 1'
#
loop_
_entity.id
_entity.type
_entity.pdbx_description
1 polymer ?
#
loop_
_entity_poly.entity_id
_entity_poly.type
_entity_poly.pdbx_seq_one_letter_code
_entity_poly.pdbx_strand_id
1 'polypeptide(L)'
;MEFSLFQFGIEMCKEPFVNIPEETIRQALKVILDGRNHPVLIHCKRGKHRTGCLVGCLRKLQRWCLSSVFDEYQRHAAAKARVSDQRFVELFDISSLKNLPFSFSSTIYSSNR
;
A
#
# COMPACT_ATOMS: atom_id res chain seq x y z
N MET A 1 2.11 -15.09 22.09
CA MET A 1 1.64 -14.14 21.06
C MET A 1 2.71 -14.13 19.99
N GLU A 2 2.50 -14.88 18.92
CA GLU A 2 3.47 -15.00 17.82
C GLU A 2 3.14 -13.97 16.75
N PHE A 3 4.16 -13.28 16.24
CA PHE A 3 4.01 -12.34 15.15
C PHE A 3 4.56 -12.98 13.88
N SER A 4 3.72 -13.08 12.86
CA SER A 4 4.13 -13.54 11.53
C SER A 4 4.71 -12.38 10.73
N LEU A 5 5.93 -12.55 10.22
CA LEU A 5 6.59 -11.57 9.35
C LEU A 5 6.38 -11.94 7.88
N PHE A 6 5.79 -11.03 7.12
CA PHE A 6 5.66 -11.14 5.65
C PHE A 6 6.58 -10.12 4.99
N GLN A 7 7.61 -10.59 4.28
CA GLN A 7 8.58 -9.72 3.63
C GLN A 7 8.39 -9.69 2.11
N PHE A 8 8.16 -8.49 1.59
CA PHE A 8 8.01 -8.22 0.16
C PHE A 8 9.15 -7.32 -0.30
N GLY A 9 10.17 -7.92 -0.93
CA GLY A 9 11.34 -7.20 -1.42
C GLY A 9 10.98 -6.25 -2.55
N ILE A 10 11.13 -4.94 -2.33
CA ILE A 10 10.99 -3.90 -3.35
C ILE A 10 12.29 -3.09 -3.35
N GLU A 11 13.02 -3.15 -4.46
CA GLU A 11 14.28 -2.45 -4.66
C GLU A 11 14.12 -0.93 -4.52
N MET A 12 15.15 -0.29 -3.98
CA MET A 12 15.14 1.15 -3.76
C MET A 12 15.83 1.86 -4.93
N CYS A 13 15.03 2.25 -5.91
CA CYS A 13 15.48 3.16 -6.96
C CYS A 13 15.13 4.62 -6.63
N LYS A 14 15.97 5.55 -7.09
CA LYS A 14 15.67 6.98 -7.13
C LYS A 14 15.00 7.30 -8.48
N GLU A 15 14.19 8.33 -8.52
CA GLU A 15 13.62 8.80 -9.79
C GLU A 15 14.76 9.17 -10.76
N PRO A 16 14.61 8.88 -12.07
CA PRO A 16 13.38 8.42 -12.75
C PRO A 16 13.16 6.89 -12.78
N PHE A 17 14.12 6.07 -12.33
CA PHE A 17 14.09 4.60 -12.50
C PHE A 17 13.31 3.86 -11.41
N VAL A 18 12.34 4.52 -10.76
CA VAL A 18 11.53 3.90 -9.71
C VAL A 18 10.56 2.92 -10.38
N ASN A 19 10.76 1.64 -10.14
CA ASN A 19 9.82 0.60 -10.55
C ASN A 19 9.33 -0.14 -9.30
N ILE A 20 8.09 0.09 -8.92
CA ILE A 20 7.42 -0.71 -7.88
C ILE A 20 6.78 -1.89 -8.62
N PRO A 21 7.26 -3.13 -8.41
CA PRO A 21 6.68 -4.28 -9.06
C PRO A 21 5.23 -4.48 -8.61
N GLU A 22 4.31 -4.42 -9.58
CA GLU A 22 2.87 -4.53 -9.34
C GLU A 22 2.51 -5.84 -8.62
N GLU A 23 3.14 -6.94 -9.02
CA GLU A 23 2.88 -8.26 -8.43
C GLU A 23 3.25 -8.29 -6.95
N THR A 24 4.33 -7.63 -6.55
CA THR A 24 4.74 -7.55 -5.14
C THR A 24 3.71 -6.80 -4.30
N ILE A 25 3.14 -5.70 -4.83
CA ILE A 25 2.04 -4.99 -4.17
C ILE A 25 0.78 -5.86 -4.11
N ARG A 26 0.48 -6.61 -5.16
CA ARG A 26 -0.66 -7.54 -5.21
C ARG A 26 -0.55 -8.63 -4.14
N GLN A 27 0.62 -9.25 -3.99
CA GLN A 27 0.84 -10.27 -2.95
C GLN A 27 0.74 -9.68 -1.54
N ALA A 28 1.29 -8.49 -1.33
CA ALA A 28 1.15 -7.78 -0.06
C ALA A 28 -0.33 -7.45 0.26
N LEU A 29 -1.11 -7.02 -0.74
CA LEU A 29 -2.55 -6.79 -0.57
C LEU A 29 -3.29 -8.07 -0.19
N LYS A 30 -2.98 -9.22 -0.79
CA LYS A 30 -3.62 -10.50 -0.41
C LYS A 30 -3.45 -10.82 1.08
N VAL A 31 -2.24 -10.59 1.63
CA VAL A 31 -1.95 -10.77 3.06
C VAL A 31 -2.75 -9.79 3.91
N ILE A 32 -2.85 -8.53 3.47
CA ILE A 32 -3.60 -7.48 4.16
C ILE A 32 -5.12 -7.73 4.13
N LEU A 33 -5.63 -8.32 3.05
CA LEU A 33 -7.06 -8.60 2.88
C LEU A 33 -7.50 -9.86 3.67
N ASP A 34 -6.56 -10.68 4.13
CA ASP A 34 -6.85 -11.85 4.95
C ASP A 34 -7.11 -11.45 6.41
N GLY A 35 -8.39 -11.52 6.81
CA GLY A 35 -8.86 -11.20 8.16
C GLY A 35 -8.10 -11.91 9.29
N ARG A 36 -7.52 -13.09 9.02
CA ARG A 36 -6.77 -13.89 10.00
C ARG A 36 -5.44 -13.27 10.39
N ASN A 37 -4.93 -12.34 9.59
CA ASN A 37 -3.65 -11.69 9.79
C ASN A 37 -3.77 -10.41 10.64
N HIS A 38 -4.99 -9.96 10.93
CA HIS A 38 -5.22 -8.73 11.69
C HIS A 38 -5.02 -8.95 13.20
N PRO A 39 -4.43 -7.97 13.92
CA PRO A 39 -3.98 -6.66 13.43
C PRO A 39 -2.65 -6.71 12.64
N VAL A 40 -2.56 -5.96 11.53
CA VAL A 40 -1.37 -5.88 10.67
C VAL A 40 -0.68 -4.52 10.80
N LEU A 41 0.65 -4.54 10.93
CA LEU A 41 1.51 -3.36 10.79
C LEU A 41 2.15 -3.34 9.41
N ILE A 42 1.94 -2.25 8.65
CA ILE A 42 2.60 -2.05 7.36
C ILE A 42 3.73 -1.04 7.55
N HIS A 43 4.94 -1.41 7.14
CA HIS A 43 6.06 -0.48 7.14
C HIS A 43 7.03 -0.72 5.97
N CYS A 44 7.83 0.30 5.69
CA CYS A 44 9.04 0.18 4.89
C CYS A 44 10.16 0.95 5.61
N LYS A 45 11.27 1.25 4.93
CA LYS A 45 12.38 2.01 5.55
C LYS A 45 11.94 3.34 6.20
N ARG A 46 10.95 4.04 5.62
CA ARG A 46 10.51 5.36 6.11
C ARG A 46 8.99 5.54 6.15
N GLY A 47 8.21 4.51 5.84
CA GLY A 47 6.74 4.59 5.79
C GLY A 47 6.14 5.44 4.66
N LYS A 48 6.93 5.94 3.69
CA LYS A 48 6.46 6.94 2.70
C LYS A 48 6.08 6.34 1.35
N HIS A 49 7.06 5.88 0.59
CA HIS A 49 6.86 5.50 -0.82
C HIS A 49 6.15 4.15 -0.97
N ARG A 50 6.86 3.05 -0.66
CA ARG A 50 6.32 1.67 -0.78
C ARG A 50 5.06 1.45 0.07
N THR A 51 5.09 1.92 1.31
CA THR A 51 3.92 1.90 2.20
C THR A 51 2.79 2.74 1.62
N GLY A 52 3.07 3.93 1.11
CA GLY A 52 2.07 4.80 0.49
C GLY A 52 1.43 4.21 -0.76
N CYS A 53 2.19 3.55 -1.64
CA CYS A 53 1.62 2.86 -2.80
C CYS A 53 0.73 1.68 -2.39
N LEU A 54 1.18 0.87 -1.43
CA LEU A 54 0.40 -0.26 -0.92
C LEU A 54 -0.92 0.19 -0.28
N VAL A 55 -0.85 1.20 0.60
CA VAL A 55 -2.03 1.80 1.25
C VAL A 55 -2.92 2.48 0.21
N GLY A 56 -2.35 3.17 -0.77
CA GLY A 56 -3.11 3.80 -1.85
C GLY A 56 -3.91 2.79 -2.67
N CYS A 57 -3.30 1.65 -3.04
CA CYS A 57 -4.01 0.56 -3.70
C CYS A 57 -5.10 -0.05 -2.81
N LEU A 58 -4.85 -0.18 -1.49
CA LEU A 58 -5.89 -0.60 -0.55
C LEU A 58 -7.06 0.38 -0.50
N ARG A 59 -6.82 1.70 -0.45
CA ARG A 59 -7.90 2.71 -0.48
C ARG A 59 -8.71 2.66 -1.77
N LYS A 60 -8.03 2.41 -2.90
CA LYS A 60 -8.69 2.20 -4.19
C LYS A 60 -9.63 0.99 -4.16
N LEU A 61 -9.23 -0.11 -3.51
CA LEU A 61 -10.10 -1.28 -3.25
C LEU A 61 -11.29 -0.93 -2.34
N GLN A 62 -11.07 -0.06 -1.34
CA GLN A 62 -12.10 0.50 -0.47
C GLN A 62 -13.00 1.55 -1.17
N ARG A 63 -12.86 1.71 -2.50
CA ARG A 63 -13.65 2.64 -3.34
C ARG A 63 -13.49 4.12 -2.95
N TRP A 64 -12.36 4.50 -2.38
CA TRP A 64 -12.04 5.91 -2.21
C TRP A 64 -11.80 6.57 -3.58
N CYS A 65 -12.18 7.84 -3.73
CA CYS A 65 -11.82 8.61 -4.91
C CYS A 65 -10.31 8.90 -4.93
N LEU A 66 -9.72 8.94 -6.13
CA LEU A 66 -8.27 9.11 -6.28
C LEU A 66 -7.75 10.39 -5.62
N SER A 67 -8.52 11.47 -5.60
CA SER A 67 -8.16 12.71 -4.91
C SER A 67 -7.94 12.49 -3.41
N SER A 68 -8.84 11.79 -2.73
CA SER A 68 -8.69 11.45 -1.30
C SER A 68 -7.52 10.49 -1.04
N VAL A 69 -7.27 9.57 -1.97
CA VAL A 69 -6.12 8.66 -1.88
C VAL A 69 -4.81 9.43 -1.97
N PHE A 70 -4.71 10.34 -2.94
CA PHE A 70 -3.51 11.16 -3.13
C PHE A 70 -3.31 12.15 -2.00
N ASP A 71 -4.38 12.73 -1.47
CA ASP A 71 -4.30 13.60 -0.29
C ASP A 71 -3.76 12.84 0.95
N GLU A 72 -4.24 11.62 1.22
CA GLU A 72 -3.69 10.76 2.28
C GLU A 72 -2.20 10.46 2.03
N TYR A 73 -1.83 10.06 0.81
CA TYR A 73 -0.45 9.78 0.44
C TYR A 73 0.46 11.01 0.65
N GLN A 74 0.04 12.18 0.17
CA GLN A 74 0.80 13.42 0.28
C GLN A 74 0.98 13.85 1.73
N ARG A 75 -0.05 13.72 2.57
CA ARG A 75 0.05 13.98 4.02
C ARG A 75 1.11 13.10 4.69
N HIS A 76 1.19 11.82 4.33
CA HIS A 76 2.19 10.90 4.90
C HIS A 76 3.60 11.11 4.33
N ALA A 77 3.72 11.33 3.02
CA ALA A 77 5.01 11.51 2.36
C ALA A 77 5.62 12.90 2.64
N ALA A 78 4.78 13.92 2.87
CA ALA A 78 5.13 15.33 3.03
C ALA A 78 6.04 15.81 1.88
N ALA A 79 7.11 16.55 2.20
CA ALA A 79 8.08 17.08 1.22
C ALA A 79 8.83 16.02 0.38
N LYS A 80 8.53 14.72 0.55
CA LYS A 80 9.14 13.62 -0.22
C LYS A 80 8.11 12.83 -1.03
N ALA A 81 6.92 13.38 -1.25
CA ALA A 81 5.92 12.82 -2.15
C ALA A 81 6.48 12.71 -3.57
N ARG A 82 6.19 11.59 -4.24
CA ARG A 82 6.58 11.34 -5.63
C ARG A 82 5.36 11.30 -6.52
N VAL A 83 5.50 11.83 -7.73
CA VAL A 83 4.45 11.73 -8.75
C VAL A 83 4.38 10.32 -9.32
N SER A 84 5.52 9.64 -9.46
CA SER A 84 5.60 8.23 -9.87
C SER A 84 4.79 7.29 -8.98
N ASP A 85 4.82 7.49 -7.66
CA ASP A 85 4.03 6.70 -6.71
C ASP A 85 2.51 6.89 -6.89
N GLN A 86 2.07 8.13 -7.12
CA GLN A 86 0.65 8.43 -7.37
C GLN A 86 0.19 7.86 -8.71
N ARG A 87 1.03 7.99 -9.75
CA ARG A 87 0.76 7.41 -11.06
C ARG A 87 0.66 5.88 -11.01
N PHE A 88 1.51 5.23 -10.20
CA PHE A 88 1.41 3.80 -9.94
C PHE A 88 0.04 3.44 -9.34
N VAL A 89 -0.41 4.14 -8.29
CA VAL A 89 -1.71 3.89 -7.64
C VAL A 89 -2.88 4.12 -8.62
N GLU A 90 -2.79 5.16 -9.44
CA GLU A 90 -3.77 5.47 -10.49
C GLU A 90 -3.92 4.31 -11.48
N LEU A 91 -2.79 3.77 -11.97
CA LEU A 91 -2.76 2.73 -12.99
C LEU A 91 -2.94 1.31 -12.45
N PHE A 92 -2.73 1.08 -11.15
CA PHE A 92 -2.81 -0.25 -10.54
C PHE A 92 -4.18 -0.92 -10.78
N ASP A 93 -4.18 -2.09 -11.43
CA ASP A 93 -5.42 -2.83 -11.69
C ASP A 93 -5.90 -3.62 -10.46
N ILE A 94 -7.05 -3.20 -9.94
CA ILE A 94 -7.71 -3.81 -8.79
C ILE A 94 -8.67 -4.94 -9.16
N SER A 95 -8.97 -5.16 -10.46
CA SER A 95 -9.98 -6.11 -10.92
C SER A 95 -9.77 -7.53 -10.35
N SER A 96 -8.51 -7.98 -10.39
CA SER A 96 -8.05 -9.30 -9.89
C SER A 96 -8.25 -9.53 -8.38
N LEU A 97 -8.47 -8.46 -7.60
CA LEU A 97 -8.59 -8.53 -6.13
C LEU A 97 -10.04 -8.37 -5.65
N LYS A 98 -10.98 -7.98 -6.52
CA LYS A 98 -12.39 -7.72 -6.16
C LYS A 98 -13.16 -8.95 -5.70
N ASN A 99 -12.71 -10.15 -6.08
CA ASN A 99 -13.38 -11.40 -5.73
C ASN A 99 -12.96 -11.96 -4.36
N LEU A 100 -12.06 -11.28 -3.63
CA LEU A 100 -11.66 -11.70 -2.29
C LEU A 100 -12.70 -11.24 -1.26
N PRO A 101 -13.10 -12.11 -0.31
CA PRO A 101 -14.03 -11.73 0.76
C PRO A 101 -13.38 -10.68 1.65
N PHE A 102 -13.78 -9.41 1.49
CA PHE A 102 -13.29 -8.31 2.30
C PHE A 102 -14.11 -8.21 3.59
N SER A 103 -13.51 -8.56 4.72
CA SER A 103 -14.08 -8.23 6.03
C SER A 103 -13.58 -6.85 6.45
N PHE A 104 -14.49 -5.89 6.59
CA PHE A 104 -14.17 -4.54 7.05
C PHE A 104 -13.68 -4.58 8.50
N SER A 105 -12.37 -4.71 8.72
CA SER A 105 -11.76 -4.41 10.03
C SER A 105 -10.87 -3.18 9.89
N SER A 106 -11.31 -2.08 10.51
CA SER A 106 -10.78 -0.71 10.40
C SER A 106 -9.41 -0.49 11.06
N THR A 107 -8.65 -1.55 11.33
CA THR A 107 -7.39 -1.46 12.10
C THR A 107 -6.19 -1.84 11.23
N ILE A 108 -5.79 -0.93 10.34
CA ILE A 108 -4.46 -0.96 9.71
C ILE A 108 -3.69 0.27 10.17
N TYR A 109 -2.65 0.04 10.96
CA TYR A 109 -1.75 1.09 11.41
C TYR A 109 -0.62 1.25 10.40
N SER A 110 -0.56 2.42 9.74
CA SER A 110 0.59 2.84 8.95
C SER A 110 1.54 3.62 9.87
N SER A 111 2.65 3.01 10.30
CA SER A 111 3.60 3.67 11.21
C SER A 111 4.58 4.56 10.44
N ASN A 112 4.47 5.88 10.66
CA ASN A 112 5.48 6.88 10.33
C ASN A 112 6.34 7.14 11.57
N ARG A 113 7.50 6.51 11.68
CA ARG A 113 8.55 6.98 12.59
C ARG A 113 9.81 7.31 11.79
#